data_AF-A0A1B6JNJ2-F1
#
_entry.id   AF-A0A1B6JNJ2-F1
#
_cell.length_a   1.000
_cell.length_b   1.000
_cell.length_c   1.000
_cell.angle_alpha   90.00
_cell.angle_beta   90.00
_cell.angle_gamma   90.00
#
_symmetry.space_group_name_H-M   'P 1'
#
loop_
_entity.id
_entity.type
_entity.pdbx_description
1 polymer ?
#
loop_
_entity_poly.entity_id
_entity_poly.type
_entity_poly.pdbx_seq_one_letter_code
_entity_poly.pdbx_strand_id
1 'polypeptide(L)'
;LGYNRLISMENFRTPNFPLVAEVLLWLTRRFEPNADIHTDFTTEQDRVMLVRSVAQFMAINANIKLNTKWLYQADGYAVKELLKISSLLYDALKINRSVPEQQDIMTSSALDISSRL
;
A
#
# COMPACT_ATOMS: atom_id res chain seq x y z
N LEU A 1 7.21 -5.22 -5.65
CA LEU A 1 6.43 -3.96 -5.49
C LEU A 1 7.17 -2.71 -6.00
N GLY A 2 8.49 -2.78 -6.29
CA GLY A 2 9.23 -1.66 -6.88
C GLY A 2 9.62 -0.57 -5.87
N TYR A 3 9.92 -0.95 -4.63
CA TYR A 3 10.57 -0.05 -3.67
C TYR A 3 12.03 0.13 -4.10
N ASN A 4 12.56 1.35 -3.98
CA ASN A 4 13.84 1.76 -4.58
C ASN A 4 15.07 1.19 -3.85
N ARG A 5 14.89 0.56 -2.68
CA ARG A 5 15.96 0.03 -1.83
C ARG A 5 15.67 -1.42 -1.44
N LEU A 6 16.73 -2.23 -1.29
CA LEU A 6 16.60 -3.57 -0.69
C LEU A 6 16.42 -3.45 0.83
N ILE A 7 15.41 -4.12 1.37
CA ILE A 7 15.14 -4.22 2.79
C ILE A 7 15.29 -5.66 3.22
N SER A 8 16.02 -5.90 4.31
CA SER A 8 16.15 -7.22 4.93
C SER A 8 15.89 -7.16 6.43
N MET A 9 15.78 -8.33 7.07
CA MET A 9 15.65 -8.43 8.53
C MET A 9 16.84 -7.82 9.28
N GLU A 10 18.02 -7.73 8.65
CA GLU A 10 19.21 -7.13 9.26
C GLU A 10 19.03 -5.64 9.55
N ASN A 11 18.26 -4.93 8.72
CA ASN A 11 17.96 -3.52 8.95
C ASN A 11 17.16 -3.25 10.24
N PHE A 12 16.59 -4.29 10.85
CA PHE A 12 15.72 -4.24 12.02
C PHE A 12 16.26 -5.04 13.22
N ARG A 13 17.55 -5.45 13.20
CA ARG A 13 18.20 -6.03 14.39
C ARG A 13 18.30 -5.02 15.54
N THR A 14 18.34 -3.74 15.20
CA THR A 14 18.16 -2.62 16.14
C THR A 14 16.98 -1.76 15.65
N PRO A 15 16.31 -1.02 16.54
CA PRO A 15 15.21 -0.13 16.15
C PRO A 15 15.62 0.85 15.04
N ASN A 16 14.88 0.82 13.92
CA ASN A 16 15.14 1.64 12.75
C ASN A 16 13.86 2.34 12.28
N PHE A 17 13.43 3.32 13.08
CA PHE A 17 12.20 4.07 12.80
C PHE A 17 12.23 4.82 11.46
N PRO A 18 13.33 5.49 11.05
CA PRO A 18 13.37 6.17 9.75
C PRO A 18 13.03 5.24 8.58
N LEU A 19 13.55 4.01 8.59
CA LEU A 19 13.22 3.02 7.57
C LEU A 19 11.75 2.60 7.63
N VAL A 20 11.19 2.39 8.82
CA VAL A 20 9.75 2.10 8.96
C VAL A 20 8.92 3.25 8.38
N ALA A 21 9.23 4.50 8.73
CA ALA A 21 8.51 5.67 8.26
C ALA A 21 8.56 5.80 6.73
N GLU A 22 9.75 5.71 6.13
CA GLU A 22 9.92 5.76 4.68
C GLU A 22 9.09 4.68 3.97
N VAL A 23 9.09 3.45 4.50
CA VAL A 23 8.34 2.34 3.93
C VAL A 23 6.83 2.54 4.10
N LEU A 24 6.37 2.99 5.26
CA LEU A 24 4.95 3.29 5.49
C LEU A 24 4.45 4.38 4.54
N LEU A 25 5.18 5.49 4.41
CA LEU A 25 4.82 6.56 3.48
C LEU A 25 4.78 6.07 2.03
N TRP A 26 5.77 5.26 1.65
CA TRP A 26 5.82 4.69 0.31
C TRP A 26 4.67 3.72 0.04
N LEU A 27 4.36 2.84 1.00
CA LEU A 27 3.24 1.90 0.88
C LEU A 27 1.90 2.63 0.82
N THR A 28 1.67 3.62 1.67
CA THR A 28 0.42 4.39 1.67
C THR A 28 0.19 5.09 0.32
N ARG A 29 1.23 5.69 -0.26
CA ARG A 29 1.15 6.31 -1.60
C ARG A 29 0.87 5.32 -2.74
N ARG A 30 1.06 4.02 -2.52
CA ARG A 30 0.66 2.98 -3.48
C ARG A 30 -0.84 2.67 -3.45
N PHE A 31 -1.53 2.97 -2.34
CA PHE A 31 -2.99 2.91 -2.28
C PHE A 31 -3.59 4.19 -2.85
N GLU A 32 -3.14 5.35 -2.35
CA GLU A 32 -3.58 6.65 -2.83
C GLU A 32 -2.38 7.60 -2.99
N PRO A 33 -2.04 8.03 -4.22
CA PRO A 33 -0.89 8.90 -4.47
C PRO A 33 -0.90 10.22 -3.67
N ASN A 34 -2.10 10.74 -3.41
CA ASN A 34 -2.35 12.01 -2.71
C ASN A 34 -2.89 11.80 -1.29
N ALA A 35 -2.63 10.64 -0.67
CA ALA A 35 -3.08 10.36 0.70
C ALA A 35 -2.67 11.46 1.67
N ASP A 36 -3.65 12.02 2.39
CA ASP A 36 -3.42 13.01 3.44
C ASP A 36 -2.94 12.32 4.72
N ILE A 37 -1.62 12.17 4.85
CA ILE A 37 -0.96 11.54 5.99
C ILE A 37 0.17 12.43 6.51
N HIS A 38 0.44 12.33 7.81
CA HIS A 38 1.57 13.03 8.39
C HIS A 38 2.89 12.43 7.88
N THR A 39 3.77 13.28 7.33
CA THR A 39 5.00 12.84 6.64
C THR A 39 6.29 13.10 7.42
N ASP A 40 6.28 13.95 8.44
CA ASP A 40 7.45 14.17 9.29
C ASP A 40 7.61 13.01 10.28
N PHE A 41 8.84 12.80 10.75
CA PHE A 41 9.20 11.81 11.75
C PHE A 41 10.50 12.16 12.50
N THR A 42 10.91 13.42 12.45
CA THR A 42 12.14 13.89 13.08
C THR A 42 12.01 13.94 14.60
N THR A 43 10.85 14.38 15.12
CA THR A 43 10.57 14.39 16.56
C THR A 43 9.74 13.19 17.02
N GLU A 44 9.76 12.89 18.33
CA GLU A 44 8.91 11.83 18.91
C GLU A 44 7.42 12.07 18.62
N GLN A 45 6.98 13.33 18.67
CA GLN A 45 5.59 13.70 18.40
C GLN A 45 5.21 13.37 16.95
N ASP A 46 6.07 13.73 16.00
CA ASP A 46 5.86 13.47 14.57
C ASP A 46 5.82 11.98 14.28
N ARG A 47 6.69 11.19 14.92
CA ARG A 47 6.68 9.72 14.80
C ARG A 47 5.35 9.11 15.25
N VAL A 48 4.81 9.59 16.37
CA VAL A 48 3.50 9.15 16.86
C VAL A 48 2.38 9.57 15.90
N MET A 49 2.43 10.78 15.35
CA MET A 49 1.45 11.26 14.37
C MET A 49 1.50 10.47 13.05
N LEU A 50 2.70 10.17 12.55
CA LEU A 50 2.90 9.34 11.36
C LEU A 50 2.32 7.94 11.56
N VAL A 51 2.67 7.25 12.65
CA VAL A 51 2.17 5.90 12.90
C VAL A 51 0.64 5.89 13.07
N ARG A 52 0.09 6.91 13.76
CA ARG A 52 -1.37 7.02 13.94
C ARG A 52 -2.09 7.25 12.62
N SER A 53 -1.64 8.22 11.82
CA SER A 53 -2.28 8.57 10.54
C SER A 53 -2.23 7.41 9.55
N VAL A 54 -1.10 6.70 9.44
CA VAL A 54 -0.98 5.52 8.58
C VAL A 54 -1.87 4.38 9.06
N ALA A 55 -1.92 4.11 10.37
CA ALA A 55 -2.80 3.07 10.91
C ALA A 55 -4.28 3.38 10.67
N GLN A 56 -4.69 4.64 10.81
CA GLN A 56 -6.06 5.07 10.50
C GLN A 56 -6.36 4.93 9.00
N PHE A 57 -5.46 5.39 8.13
CA PHE A 57 -5.59 5.26 6.68
C PHE A 57 -5.77 3.79 6.27
N MET A 58 -4.93 2.90 6.78
CA MET A 58 -4.95 1.47 6.42
C MET A 58 -6.21 0.76 6.95
N ALA A 59 -6.71 1.17 8.12
CA ALA A 59 -7.95 0.63 8.66
C ALA A 59 -9.17 1.03 7.81
N ILE A 60 -9.25 2.29 7.36
CA ILE A 60 -10.38 2.82 6.61
C ILE A 60 -10.36 2.36 5.15
N ASN A 61 -9.21 2.49 4.48
CA ASN A 61 -9.13 2.33 3.02
C ASN A 61 -8.74 0.92 2.58
N ALA A 62 -8.08 0.15 3.45
CA ALA A 62 -7.60 -1.19 3.12
C ALA A 62 -8.15 -2.28 4.06
N ASN A 63 -8.95 -1.92 5.07
CA ASN A 63 -9.43 -2.82 6.12
C ASN A 63 -8.29 -3.60 6.80
N ILE A 64 -7.10 -2.98 6.91
CA ILE A 64 -5.92 -3.56 7.58
C ILE A 64 -5.79 -2.95 8.97
N LYS A 65 -5.89 -3.79 10.00
CA LYS A 65 -5.58 -3.40 11.38
C LYS A 65 -4.09 -3.57 11.69
N LEU A 66 -3.40 -2.45 11.85
CA LEU A 66 -1.98 -2.41 12.21
C LEU A 66 -1.77 -2.30 13.74
N ASN A 67 -0.70 -2.91 14.23
CA ASN A 67 -0.22 -2.74 15.59
C ASN A 67 0.74 -1.55 15.66
N THR A 68 0.23 -0.41 16.13
CA THR A 68 0.99 0.85 16.20
C THR A 68 2.19 0.79 17.13
N LYS A 69 2.13 -0.02 18.20
CA LYS A 69 3.28 -0.23 19.10
C LYS A 69 4.43 -0.90 18.35
N TRP A 70 4.13 -1.92 17.56
CA TRP A 70 5.16 -2.65 16.79
C TRP A 70 5.76 -1.80 15.68
N LEU A 71 4.95 -0.98 15.01
CA LEU A 71 5.45 0.00 14.06
C LEU A 71 6.40 1.01 14.73
N TYR A 72 6.01 1.55 15.89
CA TYR A 72 6.82 2.53 16.61
C TYR A 72 8.12 1.94 17.20
N GLN A 73 8.07 0.70 17.68
CA GLN A 73 9.24 -0.03 18.17
C GLN A 73 10.30 -0.25 17.07
N ALA A 74 9.86 -0.31 15.81
CA ALA A 74 10.70 -0.28 14.63
C ALA A 74 11.80 -1.36 14.57
N ASP A 75 11.53 -2.52 15.15
CA ASP A 75 12.39 -3.70 15.13
C ASP A 75 11.76 -4.81 14.26
N GLY A 76 12.17 -6.06 14.45
CA GLY A 76 11.62 -7.20 13.72
C GLY A 76 10.09 -7.35 13.80
N TYR A 77 9.41 -6.79 14.80
CA TYR A 77 7.95 -6.78 14.85
C TYR A 77 7.33 -5.79 13.87
N ALA A 78 7.99 -4.65 13.59
CA ALA A 78 7.52 -3.70 12.59
C ALA A 78 7.47 -4.36 11.20
N VAL A 79 8.41 -5.25 10.88
CA VAL A 79 8.43 -5.99 9.61
C VAL A 79 7.14 -6.81 9.43
N LYS A 80 6.63 -7.42 10.50
CA LYS A 80 5.36 -8.19 10.44
C LYS A 80 4.18 -7.29 10.06
N GLU A 81 4.16 -6.06 10.57
CA GLU A 81 3.12 -5.08 10.26
C GLU A 81 3.25 -4.54 8.82
N LEU A 82 4.48 -4.25 8.38
CA LEU A 82 4.76 -3.85 7.00
C LEU A 82 4.35 -4.93 5.99
N LEU A 83 4.56 -6.21 6.34
CA LEU A 83 4.18 -7.34 5.50
C LEU A 83 2.68 -7.43 5.25
N LYS A 84 1.83 -7.09 6.23
CA LYS A 84 0.36 -7.09 6.04
C LYS A 84 -0.05 -6.20 4.87
N ILE A 85 0.53 -5.00 4.82
CA ILE A 85 0.25 -4.00 3.79
C ILE A 85 0.83 -4.45 2.45
N SER A 86 2.09 -4.89 2.44
CA SER A 86 2.76 -5.27 1.20
C SER A 86 2.18 -6.52 0.56
N SER A 87 1.74 -7.51 1.35
CA SER A 87 1.13 -8.73 0.84
C SER A 87 -0.19 -8.41 0.12
N LEU A 88 -1.04 -7.56 0.71
CA LEU A 88 -2.28 -7.14 0.05
C LEU A 88 -2.01 -6.48 -1.31
N LEU A 89 -1.06 -5.54 -1.36
CA LEU A 89 -0.66 -4.88 -2.62
C LEU A 89 -0.08 -5.88 -3.63
N TYR A 90 0.73 -6.83 -3.16
CA TYR A 90 1.35 -7.84 -4.02
C TYR A 90 0.30 -8.75 -4.64
N ASP A 91 -0.65 -9.22 -3.85
CA ASP A 91 -1.72 -10.09 -4.30
C ASP A 91 -2.61 -9.38 -5.33
N ALA A 92 -2.98 -8.12 -5.07
CA ALA A 92 -3.72 -7.30 -6.03
C ALA A 92 -2.98 -7.14 -7.37
N LEU A 93 -1.67 -6.87 -7.33
CA LEU A 93 -0.83 -6.75 -8.54
C LEU A 93 -0.61 -8.07 -9.27
N LYS A 94 -0.69 -9.21 -8.56
CA LYS A 94 -0.60 -10.53 -9.17
C LYS A 94 -1.89 -10.87 -9.91
N ILE A 95 -3.05 -10.58 -9.32
CA ILE A 95 -4.36 -10.77 -9.94
C ILE A 95 -4.43 -10.00 -11.26
N ASN A 96 -4.10 -8.70 -11.25
CA ASN A 96 -4.12 -7.86 -12.46
C ASN A 96 -3.19 -8.35 -13.58
N ARG A 97 -2.10 -9.07 -13.24
CA ARG A 97 -1.20 -9.67 -14.23
C ARG A 97 -1.68 -11.02 -14.76
N SER A 98 -2.50 -11.73 -13.99
CA SER A 98 -3.05 -13.03 -14.38
C SER A 98 -4.37 -12.95 -15.14
N VAL A 99 -5.02 -11.78 -15.17
CA VAL A 99 -6.15 -11.53 -16.08
C VAL A 99 -5.55 -11.22 -17.45
N PRO A 100 -5.69 -12.10 -18.46
CA PRO A 100 -5.37 -11.73 -19.83
C PRO A 100 -6.28 -10.57 -20.19
N GLU A 101 -5.75 -9.50 -20.77
CA GLU A 101 -6.55 -8.49 -21.44
C GLU A 101 -7.47 -9.23 -22.43
N GLN A 102 -8.74 -9.40 -22.06
CA GLN A 102 -9.76 -9.79 -23.02
C GLN A 102 -9.81 -8.62 -24.00
N GLN A 103 -9.21 -8.82 -25.17
CA GLN A 103 -9.40 -7.95 -26.32
C GLN A 103 -10.89 -7.73 -26.45
N ASP A 104 -11.33 -6.48 -26.25
CA ASP A 104 -12.65 -6.04 -26.71
C ASP A 104 -12.72 -6.38 -28.19
N ILE A 105 -13.37 -7.50 -28.51
CA ILE A 105 -13.87 -7.72 -29.85
C ILE A 105 -14.90 -6.62 -30.02
N MET A 106 -14.55 -5.58 -30.79
CA MET A 106 -15.49 -4.70 -31.43
C MET A 106 -16.45 -5.56 -32.27
N THR A 107 -17.48 -6.12 -31.66
CA THR A 107 -18.72 -6.41 -32.36
C THR A 107 -19.38 -5.07 -32.61
N SER A 108 -18.97 -4.41 -33.69
CA SER A 108 -19.87 -3.56 -34.46
C SER A 108 -20.96 -4.45 -35.05
N SER A 109 -21.85 -4.99 -34.21
CA SER A 109 -23.10 -5.55 -34.68
C SER A 109 -23.95 -4.36 -35.10
N ALA A 110 -23.92 -4.12 -36.40
CA ALA A 110 -24.79 -3.23 -37.14
C ALA A 110 -26.17 -3.10 -36.48
N LEU A 111 -26.48 -1.89 -36.03
CA LEU A 111 -27.86 -1.48 -35.81
C LEU A 111 -28.49 -1.32 -37.19
N ASP A 112 -29.00 -2.43 -37.73
CA ASP A 112 -29.82 -2.45 -38.94
C ASP A 112 -31.19 -1.84 -38.61
N ILE A 113 -31.25 -0.51 -38.56
CA ILE A 113 -32.49 0.26 -38.50
C ILE A 113 -32.96 0.43 -39.95
N SER A 114 -33.34 -0.67 -40.59
CA SER A 114 -34.03 -0.63 -41.88
C SER A 114 -34.92 -1.85 -42.07
N SER A 115 -36.00 -1.92 -41.30
CA SER A 115 -37.24 -2.55 -41.77
C SER A 115 -38.35 -2.29 -40.76
N ARG A 116 -39.05 -1.15 -40.88
CA ARG A 116 -40.50 -0.96 -40.69
C ARG A 116 -40.86 0.49 -41.05
N LEU A 117 -40.69 0.82 -42.32
CA LEU A 117 -41.66 1.63 -43.06
C LEU A 117 -42.45 0.67 -43.94
#